data_AF-A0A524LNW5-F1
#
_entry.id   AF-A0A524LNW5-F1
#
_cell.length_a   1.000
_cell.length_b   1.000
_cell.length_c   1.000
_cell.angle_alpha   90.00
_cell.angle_beta   90.00
_cell.angle_gamma   90.00
#
_symmetry.space_group_name_H-M   'P 1'
#
loop_
_entity.id
_entity.type
_entity.pdbx_description
1 polymer ?
#
loop_
_entity_poly.entity_id
_entity_poly.type
_entity_poly.pdbx_seq_one_letter_code
_entity_poly.pdbx_strand_id
1 'polypeptide(L)'
;MVRGEEGTFFYYLGLLFGMVLIGSYFWLILNEMMANLLFQAILVVSGVFLVASALGFSAAKTRSSRVGLTMLSGIVGGVHLFLIFVLFDLIAGIILFAWIAFGALVAFATLSWLQE
;
A
#
# COMPACT_ATOMS: atom_id res chain seq x y z
N MET A 1 -26.29 -4.31 -24.90
CA MET A 1 -25.58 -4.66 -23.66
C MET A 1 -24.10 -4.75 -24.00
N VAL A 2 -23.30 -3.68 -23.80
CA VAL A 2 -21.83 -3.70 -24.07
C VAL A 2 -21.03 -2.80 -23.10
N ARG A 3 -21.66 -1.92 -22.33
CA ARG A 3 -20.95 -0.96 -21.44
C ARG A 3 -20.35 -1.56 -20.15
N GLY A 4 -20.62 -2.83 -19.84
CA GLY A 4 -20.14 -3.47 -18.60
C GLY A 4 -18.69 -3.98 -18.68
N GLU A 5 -18.28 -4.50 -19.83
CA GLU A 5 -16.98 -5.17 -19.99
C GLU A 5 -15.80 -4.17 -20.06
N GLU A 6 -16.02 -3.00 -20.65
CA GLU A 6 -15.00 -1.94 -20.72
C GLU A 6 -14.65 -1.42 -19.32
N GLY A 7 -15.63 -1.23 -18.44
CA GLY A 7 -15.41 -0.77 -17.06
C GLY A 7 -14.57 -1.75 -16.25
N THR A 8 -14.86 -3.05 -16.35
CA THR A 8 -14.10 -4.10 -15.67
C THR A 8 -12.64 -4.13 -16.12
N PHE A 9 -12.36 -3.95 -17.42
CA PHE A 9 -10.99 -3.85 -17.92
C PHE A 9 -10.22 -2.70 -17.27
N PHE A 10 -10.81 -1.50 -17.19
CA PHE A 10 -10.17 -0.34 -16.55
C PHE A 10 -9.89 -0.57 -15.06
N TYR A 11 -10.76 -1.32 -14.36
CA TYR A 11 -10.52 -1.65 -12.96
C TYR A 11 -9.34 -2.60 -12.78
N TYR A 12 -9.22 -3.63 -13.62
CA TYR A 12 -8.04 -4.51 -13.60
C TYR A 12 -6.76 -3.79 -14.00
N LEU A 13 -6.83 -2.88 -14.97
CA LEU A 13 -5.68 -2.05 -15.36
C LEU A 13 -5.24 -1.15 -14.20
N GLY A 14 -6.19 -0.51 -13.52
CA GLY A 14 -5.91 0.27 -12.31
C GLY A 14 -5.31 -0.59 -11.19
N LEU A 15 -5.83 -1.79 -10.97
CA LEU A 15 -5.28 -2.73 -9.99
C LEU A 15 -3.85 -3.11 -10.34
N LEU A 16 -3.56 -3.41 -11.62
CA LEU A 16 -2.21 -3.67 -12.10
C LEU A 16 -1.27 -2.49 -11.79
N PHE A 17 -1.67 -1.25 -12.07
CA PHE A 17 -0.87 -0.07 -11.74
C PHE A 17 -0.62 0.06 -10.24
N GLY A 18 -1.64 -0.11 -9.40
CA GLY A 18 -1.49 -0.09 -7.95
C GLY A 18 -0.51 -1.15 -7.45
N MET A 19 -0.64 -2.38 -7.95
CA MET A 19 0.25 -3.49 -7.58
C MET A 19 1.68 -3.30 -8.09
N VAL A 20 1.89 -2.73 -9.27
CA VAL A 20 3.21 -2.39 -9.79
C VAL A 20 3.88 -1.29 -8.95
N LEU A 21 3.12 -0.28 -8.52
CA LEU A 21 3.65 0.76 -7.63
C LEU A 21 4.07 0.19 -6.26
N ILE A 22 3.24 -0.67 -5.67
CA ILE A 22 3.57 -1.37 -4.42
C ILE A 22 4.79 -2.28 -4.60
N GLY A 23 4.80 -3.08 -5.68
CA GLY A 23 5.88 -4.03 -5.96
C GLY A 23 7.21 -3.34 -6.22
N SER A 24 7.22 -2.26 -7.01
CA SER A 24 8.42 -1.45 -7.26
C SER A 24 8.93 -0.76 -6.01
N TYR A 25 8.05 -0.30 -5.11
CA TYR A 25 8.45 0.18 -3.79
C TYR A 25 9.21 -0.90 -3.00
N PHE A 26 8.62 -2.09 -2.83
CA PHE A 26 9.29 -3.17 -2.09
C PHE A 26 10.59 -3.63 -2.75
N TRP A 27 10.61 -3.66 -4.07
CA TRP A 27 11.82 -3.95 -4.84
C TRP A 27 12.95 -2.98 -4.51
N LEU A 28 12.67 -1.67 -4.46
CA LEU A 28 13.65 -0.65 -4.07
C LEU A 28 14.16 -0.88 -2.64
N ILE A 29 13.24 -1.08 -1.68
CA ILE A 29 13.63 -1.32 -0.28
C ILE A 29 14.49 -2.57 -0.13
N LEU A 30 14.20 -3.65 -0.87
CA LEU A 30 14.94 -4.91 -0.82
C LEU A 30 16.33 -4.82 -1.48
N ASN A 31 16.50 -3.95 -2.47
CA ASN A 31 17.76 -3.75 -3.16
C ASN A 31 18.62 -2.65 -2.52
N GLU A 32 18.10 -1.92 -1.55
CA GLU A 32 18.90 -0.95 -0.83
C GLU A 32 19.96 -1.64 0.05
N MET A 33 21.17 -1.09 0.00
CA MET A 33 22.32 -1.67 0.67
C MET A 33 22.27 -1.33 2.16
N MET A 34 21.59 -2.17 2.92
CA MET A 34 21.42 -1.98 4.37
C MET A 34 22.45 -2.79 5.17
N ALA A 35 23.16 -2.11 6.07
CA ALA A 35 24.07 -2.78 7.01
C ALA A 35 23.33 -3.67 8.04
N ASN A 36 22.04 -3.40 8.28
CA ASN A 36 21.23 -4.11 9.27
C ASN A 36 20.01 -4.80 8.62
N LEU A 37 20.15 -6.10 8.38
CA LEU A 37 19.09 -6.95 7.79
C LEU A 37 17.82 -7.03 8.65
N LEU A 38 17.94 -6.97 9.98
CA LEU A 38 16.79 -7.00 10.88
C LEU A 38 15.93 -5.73 10.69
N PHE A 39 16.57 -4.57 10.55
CA PHE A 39 15.85 -3.33 10.28
C PHE A 39 15.14 -3.39 8.92
N GLN A 40 15.82 -3.88 7.88
CA GLN A 40 15.22 -4.07 6.56
C GLN A 40 14.00 -4.99 6.62
N ALA A 41 14.09 -6.10 7.37
CA ALA A 41 12.97 -7.01 7.57
C ALA A 41 11.79 -6.32 8.27
N ILE A 42 12.03 -5.52 9.32
CA ILE A 42 10.98 -4.75 10.02
C ILE A 42 10.36 -3.71 9.09
N LEU A 43 11.17 -3.03 8.27
CA LEU A 43 10.68 -2.07 7.28
C LEU A 43 9.78 -2.75 6.24
N VAL A 44 10.20 -3.88 5.68
CA VAL A 44 9.40 -4.65 4.72
C VAL A 44 8.11 -5.16 5.36
N VAL A 45 8.18 -5.78 6.55
CA VAL A 45 7.01 -6.33 7.26
C VAL A 45 6.01 -5.23 7.62
N SER A 46 6.47 -4.08 8.12
CA SER A 46 5.58 -2.94 8.40
C SER A 46 4.92 -2.40 7.12
N GLY A 47 5.65 -2.35 6.00
CA GLY A 47 5.08 -1.99 4.70
C GLY A 47 4.00 -2.97 4.24
N VAL A 48 4.23 -4.28 4.42
CA VAL A 48 3.25 -5.32 4.08
C VAL A 48 1.99 -5.16 4.93
N PHE A 49 2.12 -4.90 6.24
CA PHE A 49 0.98 -4.62 7.10
C PHE A 49 0.25 -3.33 6.71
N LEU A 50 0.96 -2.28 6.28
CA LEU A 50 0.35 -1.05 5.78
C LEU A 50 -0.51 -1.34 4.56
N VAL A 51 0.03 -2.04 3.56
CA VAL A 51 -0.69 -2.41 2.34
C VAL A 51 -1.87 -3.32 2.67
N ALA A 52 -1.65 -4.38 3.46
CA ALA A 52 -2.71 -5.33 3.81
C ALA A 52 -3.86 -4.65 4.58
N SER A 53 -3.56 -3.75 5.52
CA SER A 53 -4.58 -3.01 6.25
C SER A 53 -5.34 -2.02 5.35
N ALA A 54 -4.66 -1.36 4.41
CA ALA A 54 -5.29 -0.48 3.41
C ALA A 54 -6.19 -1.26 2.44
N LEU A 55 -5.72 -2.38 1.87
CA LEU A 55 -6.50 -3.17 0.93
C LEU A 55 -7.67 -3.91 1.61
N GLY A 56 -7.48 -4.31 2.87
CA GLY A 56 -8.51 -4.96 3.68
C GLY A 56 -9.79 -4.14 3.83
N PHE A 57 -9.73 -2.82 3.65
CA PHE A 57 -10.92 -1.96 3.65
C PHE A 57 -11.90 -2.31 2.54
N SER A 58 -11.44 -2.74 1.37
CA SER A 58 -12.32 -3.11 0.26
C SER A 58 -13.25 -4.25 0.68
N ALA A 59 -12.73 -5.24 1.41
CA ALA A 59 -13.48 -6.39 1.91
C ALA A 59 -14.28 -6.12 3.20
N ALA A 60 -14.20 -4.94 3.81
CA ALA A 60 -14.78 -4.66 5.11
C ALA A 60 -16.31 -4.41 5.05
N LYS A 61 -17.09 -5.40 5.50
CA LYS A 61 -18.56 -5.39 5.47
C LYS A 61 -19.23 -4.70 6.67
N THR A 62 -18.51 -4.52 7.79
CA THR A 62 -19.07 -3.95 9.02
C THR A 62 -18.42 -2.63 9.38
N ARG A 63 -19.17 -1.75 10.07
CA ARG A 63 -18.65 -0.47 10.57
C ARG A 63 -17.47 -0.66 11.51
N SER A 64 -17.53 -1.64 12.41
CA SER A 64 -16.45 -1.95 13.36
C SER A 64 -15.17 -2.38 12.66
N SER A 65 -15.27 -3.21 11.62
CA SER A 65 -14.11 -3.64 10.82
C SER A 65 -13.45 -2.45 10.11
N ARG A 66 -14.25 -1.55 9.51
CA ARG A 66 -13.74 -0.34 8.86
C ARG A 66 -12.98 0.55 9.85
N VAL A 67 -13.56 0.83 11.02
CA VAL A 67 -12.89 1.61 12.07
C VAL A 67 -11.59 0.95 12.53
N GLY A 68 -11.62 -0.35 12.79
CA GLY A 68 -10.43 -1.10 13.21
C GLY A 68 -9.31 -1.06 12.18
N LEU A 69 -9.63 -1.22 10.89
CA LEU A 69 -8.66 -1.11 9.80
C LEU A 69 -8.15 0.32 9.60
N THR A 70 -8.96 1.35 9.87
CA THR A 70 -8.50 2.76 9.87
C THR A 70 -7.46 2.99 10.95
N MET A 71 -7.74 2.53 12.17
CA MET A 71 -6.80 2.68 13.27
C MET A 71 -5.51 1.90 13.01
N LEU A 72 -5.62 0.66 12.52
CA LEU A 72 -4.47 -0.18 12.20
C LEU A 72 -3.61 0.44 11.10
N SER A 73 -4.21 0.86 10.00
CA SER A 73 -3.48 1.50 8.89
C SER A 73 -2.83 2.82 9.30
N GLY A 74 -3.47 3.62 10.14
CA GLY A 74 -2.87 4.84 10.70
C GLY A 74 -1.65 4.56 11.59
N ILE A 75 -1.76 3.57 12.50
CA ILE A 75 -0.66 3.18 13.39
C ILE A 75 0.51 2.61 12.58
N VAL A 76 0.23 1.61 11.72
CA VAL A 76 1.26 0.96 10.91
C VAL A 76 1.86 1.95 9.91
N GLY A 77 1.05 2.83 9.32
CA GLY A 77 1.50 3.90 8.45
C GLY A 77 2.45 4.87 9.16
N GLY A 78 2.14 5.27 10.38
CA GLY A 78 3.02 6.10 11.21
C GLY A 78 4.35 5.42 11.53
N VAL A 79 4.31 4.13 11.93
CA VAL A 79 5.53 3.33 12.16
C VAL A 79 6.35 3.21 10.88
N HIS A 80 5.71 2.91 9.75
CA HIS A 80 6.41 2.73 8.48
C HIS A 80 7.04 4.03 7.99
N LEU A 81 6.32 5.16 8.10
CA LEU A 81 6.84 6.50 7.79
C LEU A 81 8.07 6.84 8.64
N PHE A 82 8.01 6.55 9.95
CA PHE A 82 9.15 6.75 10.84
C PHE A 82 10.37 5.93 10.38
N LEU A 83 10.18 4.64 10.07
CA LEU A 83 11.27 3.78 9.61
C LEU A 83 11.88 4.26 8.29
N ILE A 84 11.06 4.77 7.37
CA ILE A 84 11.52 5.38 6.11
C ILE A 84 12.42 6.60 6.42
N PHE A 85 12.00 7.52 7.29
CA PHE A 85 12.80 8.71 7.62
C PHE A 85 14.06 8.43 8.43
N VAL A 86 14.13 7.29 9.11
CA VAL A 86 15.37 6.84 9.74
C VAL A 86 16.41 6.41 8.71
N LEU A 87 15.97 5.89 7.55
CA LEU A 87 16.84 5.29 6.55
C LEU A 87 17.17 6.23 5.38
N PHE A 88 16.20 7.00 4.94
CA PHE A 88 16.29 7.85 3.76
C PHE A 88 16.33 9.33 4.15
N ASP A 89 16.89 10.16 3.27
CA ASP A 89 16.80 11.60 3.44
C ASP A 89 15.33 12.08 3.42
N LEU A 90 15.10 13.32 3.88
CA LEU A 90 13.75 13.87 4.01
C LEU A 90 12.95 13.81 2.70
N ILE A 91 13.58 14.11 1.56
CA ILE A 91 12.87 14.22 0.28
C ILE A 91 12.57 12.81 -0.24
N ALA A 92 13.56 11.93 -0.28
CA ALA A 92 13.43 10.54 -0.66
C ALA A 92 12.41 9.83 0.23
N GLY A 93 12.43 10.08 1.54
CA GLY A 93 11.49 9.51 2.48
C GLY A 93 10.04 9.95 2.23
N ILE A 94 9.81 11.24 1.96
CA ILE A 94 8.48 11.75 1.57
C ILE A 94 8.01 11.07 0.27
N ILE A 95 8.88 10.99 -0.74
CA ILE A 95 8.55 10.40 -2.03
C ILE A 95 8.21 8.91 -1.87
N LEU A 96 9.04 8.16 -1.15
CA LEU A 96 8.86 6.72 -0.92
C LEU A 96 7.56 6.43 -0.17
N PHE A 97 7.24 7.22 0.86
CA PHE A 97 5.99 7.05 1.58
C PHE A 97 4.77 7.42 0.73
N ALA A 98 4.83 8.52 -0.01
CA ALA A 98 3.77 8.91 -0.94
C ALA A 98 3.56 7.86 -2.03
N TRP A 99 4.65 7.23 -2.50
CA TRP A 99 4.61 6.18 -3.51
C TRP A 99 3.83 4.96 -3.01
N ILE A 100 4.21 4.38 -1.86
CA ILE A 100 3.49 3.21 -1.32
C ILE A 100 2.06 3.56 -0.95
N ALA A 101 1.81 4.73 -0.37
CA ALA A 101 0.46 5.18 -0.01
C ALA A 101 -0.43 5.36 -1.25
N PHE A 102 0.11 5.94 -2.32
CA PHE A 102 -0.61 6.12 -3.58
C PHE A 102 -0.87 4.77 -4.27
N GLY A 103 0.12 3.88 -4.34
CA GLY A 103 -0.06 2.53 -4.86
C GLY A 103 -1.14 1.75 -4.11
N ALA A 104 -1.13 1.82 -2.78
CA ALA A 104 -2.16 1.23 -1.92
C ALA A 104 -3.55 1.84 -2.15
N LEU A 105 -3.64 3.17 -2.31
CA LEU A 105 -4.90 3.86 -2.60
C LEU A 105 -5.50 3.43 -3.95
N VAL A 106 -4.68 3.36 -4.99
CA VAL A 106 -5.11 2.92 -6.35
C VAL A 106 -5.58 1.47 -6.31
N ALA A 107 -4.81 0.57 -5.69
CA ALA A 107 -5.19 -0.83 -5.53
C ALA A 107 -6.46 -0.99 -4.68
N PHE A 108 -6.62 -0.22 -3.60
CA PHE A 108 -7.84 -0.21 -2.80
C PHE A 108 -9.07 0.26 -3.58
N ALA A 109 -8.97 1.37 -4.30
CA ALA A 109 -10.09 1.94 -5.06
C ALA A 109 -10.56 0.97 -6.13
N THR A 110 -9.63 0.38 -6.87
CA THR A 110 -9.92 -0.58 -7.95
C THR A 110 -10.47 -1.90 -7.43
N LEU A 111 -9.97 -2.43 -6.31
CA LEU A 111 -10.57 -3.59 -5.65
C LEU A 111 -11.99 -3.33 -5.16
N SER A 112 -12.25 -2.11 -4.65
CA SER A 112 -13.59 -1.74 -4.19
C SER A 112 -14.58 -1.70 -5.35
N TRP A 113 -14.18 -1.13 -6.50
CA TRP A 113 -15.03 -1.11 -7.71
C TRP A 113 -15.23 -2.49 -8.34
N LEU A 114 -14.26 -3.40 -8.24
CA LEU A 114 -14.42 -4.79 -8.73
C LEU A 114 -15.41 -5.61 -7.89
N GLN A 115 -15.72 -5.16 -6.67
CA GLN A 115 -16.66 -5.84 -5.76
C GLN A 115 -18.09 -5.29 -5.85
N GLU A 116 -18.30 -4.16 -6.53
CA GLU A 116 -19.62 -3.62 -6.87
C GLU A 116 -20.27 -4.41 -8.02
#